data_AF-A0A396JK77-F1
#
_entry.id   AF-A0A396JK77-F1
#
_cell.length_a   1.000
_cell.length_b   1.000
_cell.length_c   1.000
_cell.angle_alpha   90.00
_cell.angle_beta   90.00
_cell.angle_gamma   90.00
#
_symmetry.space_group_name_H-M   'P 1'
#
loop_
_entity.id
_entity.type
_entity.pdbx_description
1 polymer ?
#
loop_
_entity_poly.entity_id
_entity_poly.type
_entity_poly.pdbx_seq_one_letter_code
_entity_poly.pdbx_strand_id
1 'polypeptide(L)'
;MSDERSMRTAFVNNDKCRPLKCHQECQMICPVVIIGKSCVEVTPESKIAYISEELCIGCRMCVKRCPFGAIEIINTKDFNKDITHRYGPNTFMLRRLPVPMPGQVLGLVGTNGIGKSTALKILAGKLKPNLGRFTDPPDWQEVLTHFQGSELQNYFTHIQEGDLKAVIKPQYVDDIPNHVQGNVGQVLDQKNERDMKEKLCVLILNLIKL
;
A
#
# COMPACT_ATOMS: atom_id res chain seq x y z
N MET A 1 31.90 -10.71 -2.64
CA MET A 1 31.75 -9.26 -2.90
C MET A 1 30.38 -9.07 -3.50
N SER A 2 29.37 -8.85 -2.66
CA SER A 2 27.97 -8.70 -3.09
C SER A 2 27.79 -7.33 -3.72
N ASP A 3 27.39 -7.32 -5.00
CA ASP A 3 27.04 -6.12 -5.76
C ASP A 3 26.12 -5.20 -4.94
N GLU A 4 26.63 -4.03 -4.53
CA GLU A 4 25.82 -2.95 -3.97
C GLU A 4 25.02 -2.27 -5.10
N ARG A 5 24.07 -3.00 -5.69
CA ARG A 5 23.07 -2.38 -6.58
C ARG A 5 22.12 -1.55 -5.72
N SER A 6 22.36 -0.23 -5.67
CA SER A 6 21.36 0.74 -5.23
C SER A 6 20.10 0.56 -6.08
N MET A 7 19.05 -0.02 -5.49
CA MET A 7 17.78 -0.17 -6.18
C MET A 7 17.00 1.14 -6.11
N ARG A 8 16.40 1.53 -7.24
CA ARG A 8 15.72 2.81 -7.40
C ARG A 8 14.25 2.50 -7.64
N THR A 9 13.39 3.05 -6.80
CA THR A 9 11.95 2.91 -7.01
C THR A 9 11.49 4.07 -7.88
N ALA A 10 10.91 3.72 -9.02
CA ALA A 10 10.30 4.70 -9.92
C ALA A 10 8.79 4.60 -9.76
N PHE A 11 8.14 5.72 -9.44
CA PHE A 11 6.69 5.82 -9.36
C PHE A 11 6.17 6.66 -10.52
N VAL A 12 5.07 6.21 -11.13
CA VAL A 12 4.35 6.96 -12.16
C VAL A 12 2.88 7.06 -11.75
N ASN A 13 2.41 8.28 -11.55
CA ASN A 13 1.04 8.58 -11.17
C ASN A 13 0.13 8.48 -12.41
N ASN A 14 -0.82 7.54 -12.38
CA ASN A 14 -1.77 7.28 -13.46
C ASN A 14 -2.68 8.49 -13.75
N ASP A 15 -3.13 9.21 -12.72
CA ASP A 15 -4.07 10.33 -12.89
C ASP A 15 -3.42 11.54 -13.59
N LYS A 16 -2.11 11.71 -13.35
CA LYS A 16 -1.30 12.81 -13.89
C LYS A 16 -0.60 12.47 -15.20
N CYS A 17 -0.22 11.22 -15.42
CA CYS A 17 0.52 10.83 -16.62
C CYS A 17 -0.39 10.93 -17.86
N ARG A 18 -0.04 11.79 -18.82
CA ARG A 18 -0.79 11.96 -20.07
C ARG A 18 0.16 11.84 -21.27
N PRO A 19 0.53 10.63 -21.71
CA PRO A 19 1.47 10.40 -22.81
C PRO A 19 1.13 11.17 -24.08
N LEU A 20 -0.14 11.18 -24.49
CA LEU A 20 -0.61 11.90 -25.69
C LEU A 20 -0.34 13.41 -25.65
N LYS A 21 -0.35 14.03 -24.46
CA LYS A 21 -0.22 15.49 -24.28
C LYS A 21 1.17 15.95 -23.86
N CYS A 22 2.07 15.03 -23.49
CA CYS A 22 3.40 15.38 -22.99
C CYS A 22 4.53 15.19 -24.00
N HIS A 23 4.25 14.79 -25.24
CA HIS A 23 5.27 14.49 -26.26
C HIS A 23 6.34 13.48 -25.81
N GLN A 24 6.01 12.62 -24.83
CA GLN A 24 6.89 11.58 -24.31
C GLN A 24 8.27 12.07 -23.82
N GLU A 25 8.33 13.30 -23.29
CA GLU A 25 9.56 13.95 -22.78
C GLU A 25 10.38 13.08 -21.83
N CYS A 26 9.72 12.25 -21.01
CA CYS A 26 10.39 11.36 -20.07
C CYS A 26 11.28 10.30 -20.76
N GLN A 27 10.91 9.85 -21.94
CA GLN A 27 11.70 8.92 -22.74
C GLN A 27 12.80 9.64 -23.51
N MET A 28 12.46 10.78 -24.14
CA MET A 28 13.38 11.57 -24.96
C MET A 28 14.58 12.11 -24.16
N ILE A 29 14.36 12.55 -22.92
CA ILE A 29 15.43 13.12 -22.08
C ILE A 29 16.23 12.04 -21.30
N CYS A 30 15.78 10.78 -21.30
CA CYS A 30 16.41 9.77 -20.46
C CYS A 30 17.80 9.40 -21.03
N PRO A 31 18.90 9.63 -20.28
CA PRO A 31 20.24 9.33 -20.78
C PRO A 31 20.43 7.85 -21.10
N VAL A 32 19.76 6.96 -20.36
CA VAL A 32 19.83 5.51 -20.58
C VAL A 32 19.13 5.10 -21.88
N VAL A 33 18.05 5.79 -22.24
CA VAL A 33 17.36 5.61 -23.53
C VAL A 33 18.18 6.16 -24.68
N ILE A 34 18.83 7.31 -24.49
CA ILE A 34 19.73 7.91 -25.49
C ILE A 34 20.91 6.97 -25.80
N ILE A 35 21.40 6.22 -24.81
CA ILE A 35 22.45 5.19 -24.98
C ILE A 35 21.91 3.92 -25.70
N GLY A 36 20.59 3.84 -25.95
CA GLY A 36 19.96 2.73 -26.68
C GLY A 36 19.36 1.63 -25.81
N LYS A 37 19.20 1.83 -24.49
CA LYS A 37 18.56 0.86 -23.59
C LYS A 37 17.13 1.25 -23.24
N SER A 38 16.23 0.28 -23.11
CA SER A 38 14.82 0.50 -22.79
C SER A 38 14.56 0.83 -21.31
N CYS A 39 15.07 1.97 -20.84
CA CYS A 39 14.84 2.41 -19.46
C CYS A 39 13.46 3.03 -19.25
N VAL A 40 12.94 3.74 -20.25
CA VAL A 40 11.61 4.35 -20.23
C VAL A 40 10.90 3.93 -21.49
N GLU A 41 9.72 3.35 -21.34
CA GLU A 41 8.88 2.88 -22.43
C GLU A 41 7.54 3.62 -22.36
N VAL A 42 7.24 4.41 -23.40
CA VAL A 42 5.97 5.12 -23.51
C VAL A 42 5.67 5.39 -24.98
N THR A 43 4.42 5.17 -25.38
CA THR A 43 3.91 5.54 -26.70
C THR A 43 2.78 6.56 -26.55
N PRO A 44 2.39 7.30 -27.61
CA PRO A 44 1.23 8.20 -27.56
C PRO A 44 -0.07 7.49 -27.19
N GLU A 45 -0.19 6.20 -27.52
CA GLU A 45 -1.32 5.31 -27.23
C GLU A 45 -1.28 4.72 -25.82
N SER A 46 -0.11 4.76 -25.17
CA SER A 46 0.06 4.22 -23.82
C SER A 46 -0.80 4.98 -22.81
N LYS A 47 -1.44 4.25 -21.90
CA LYS A 47 -2.16 4.87 -20.78
C LYS A 47 -1.21 5.54 -19.79
N ILE A 48 -0.06 4.92 -19.55
CA ILE A 48 0.94 5.34 -18.57
C ILE A 48 2.35 5.05 -19.11
N ALA A 49 3.33 5.85 -18.71
CA ALA A 49 4.73 5.56 -18.99
C ALA A 49 5.26 4.46 -18.05
N TYR A 50 6.06 3.53 -18.57
CA TYR A 50 6.77 2.52 -17.80
C TYR A 50 8.24 2.91 -17.63
N ILE A 51 8.79 2.71 -16.43
CA ILE A 51 10.18 2.98 -16.11
C ILE A 51 10.81 1.72 -15.50
N SER A 52 11.83 1.18 -16.16
CA SER A 52 12.60 0.04 -15.65
C SER A 52 13.42 0.46 -14.44
N GLU A 53 13.12 -0.14 -13.28
CA GLU A 53 13.83 0.10 -12.02
C GLU A 53 15.25 -0.48 -12.01
N GLU A 54 15.52 -1.47 -12.88
CA GLU A 54 16.83 -2.10 -13.03
C GLU A 54 17.79 -1.26 -13.87
N LEU A 55 17.28 -0.67 -14.96
CA LEU A 55 18.09 0.13 -15.90
C LEU A 55 18.20 1.60 -15.49
N CYS A 56 17.23 2.11 -14.74
CA CYS A 56 17.20 3.51 -14.33
C CYS A 56 18.44 3.85 -13.50
N ILE A 57 19.18 4.90 -13.90
CA ILE A 57 20.36 5.40 -13.17
C ILE A 57 20.03 6.41 -12.06
N GLY A 58 18.76 6.77 -11.88
CA GLY A 58 18.33 7.68 -10.82
C GLY A 58 18.74 9.14 -11.03
N CYS A 59 19.02 9.55 -12.27
CA CYS A 59 19.41 10.92 -12.63
C CYS A 59 18.28 11.96 -12.45
N ARG A 60 17.02 11.52 -12.36
CA ARG A 60 15.81 12.34 -12.19
C ARG A 60 15.52 13.34 -13.32
N MET A 61 16.08 13.16 -14.51
CA MET A 61 15.78 14.04 -15.66
C MET A 61 14.32 13.94 -16.09
N CYS A 62 13.75 12.73 -16.13
CA CYS A 62 12.34 12.51 -16.42
C CYS A 62 11.40 13.14 -15.39
N VAL A 63 11.79 13.19 -14.10
CA VAL A 63 11.03 13.88 -13.04
C VAL A 63 10.98 15.38 -13.31
N LYS A 64 12.15 15.99 -13.59
CA LYS A 64 12.25 17.44 -13.82
C LYS A 64 11.56 17.90 -15.10
N ARG A 65 11.59 17.08 -16.16
CA ARG A 65 11.01 17.43 -17.46
C ARG A 65 9.54 17.05 -17.61
N CYS A 66 8.99 16.22 -16.73
CA CYS A 66 7.58 15.84 -16.82
C CYS A 66 6.67 17.08 -16.63
N PRO A 67 5.91 17.52 -17.65
CA PRO A 67 5.08 18.73 -17.55
C PRO A 67 3.93 18.59 -16.55
N PHE A 68 3.56 17.35 -16.20
CA PHE A 68 2.46 17.03 -15.29
C PHE A 68 2.93 16.65 -13.88
N GLY A 69 4.25 16.58 -13.63
CA GLY A 69 4.79 16.10 -12.36
C GLY A 69 4.29 14.70 -11.99
N ALA A 70 4.18 13.81 -12.99
CA ALA A 70 3.61 12.48 -12.84
C ALA A 70 4.64 11.43 -12.39
N ILE A 71 5.93 11.73 -12.49
CA ILE A 71 7.02 10.77 -12.24
C ILE A 71 7.74 11.16 -10.96
N GLU A 72 8.01 10.18 -10.11
CA GLU A 72 8.84 10.33 -8.92
C GLU A 72 9.90 9.23 -8.89
N ILE A 73 11.14 9.57 -8.51
CA ILE A 73 12.23 8.60 -8.37
C ILE A 73 12.84 8.70 -6.98
N ILE A 74 12.67 7.64 -6.22
CA ILE A 74 13.17 7.51 -4.86
C ILE A 74 14.41 6.62 -4.88
N ASN A 75 15.55 7.22 -4.53
CA ASN A 75 16.79 6.50 -4.34
C ASN A 75 16.83 6.12 -2.84
N THR A 76 16.44 4.89 -2.51
CA THR A 76 16.59 4.40 -1.14
C THR A 76 17.88 3.58 -1.07
N LYS A 77 18.66 3.77 0.00
CA LYS A 77 19.86 2.96 0.25
C LYS A 77 19.51 1.57 0.79
N ASP A 78 18.31 1.43 1.37
CA ASP A 78 17.83 0.17 1.94
C ASP A 78 17.22 -0.74 0.88
N PHE A 79 17.87 -1.91 0.77
CA PHE A 79 17.57 -3.03 -0.11
C PHE A 79 16.15 -3.58 0.12
N ASN A 80 15.66 -4.33 -0.87
CA ASN A 80 14.36 -5.04 -0.96
C ASN A 80 13.86 -5.84 0.25
N LYS A 81 14.60 -5.90 1.36
CA LYS A 81 14.34 -6.79 2.48
C LYS A 81 13.01 -6.55 3.20
N ASP A 82 12.35 -5.43 2.95
CA ASP A 82 11.14 -5.05 3.68
C ASP A 82 9.92 -4.76 2.79
N ILE A 83 9.91 -5.19 1.52
CA ILE A 83 8.73 -4.98 0.67
C ILE A 83 7.60 -5.89 1.15
N THR A 84 6.52 -5.30 1.65
CA THR A 84 5.34 -6.03 2.11
C THR A 84 4.33 -6.21 0.98
N HIS A 85 4.05 -5.13 0.24
CA HIS A 85 3.02 -5.17 -0.79
C HIS A 85 3.29 -4.14 -1.90
N ARG A 86 2.99 -4.49 -3.14
CA ARG A 86 3.06 -3.60 -4.31
C ARG A 86 1.89 -3.88 -5.24
N TYR A 87 1.19 -2.84 -5.70
CA TYR A 87 0.00 -3.04 -6.55
C TYR A 87 0.32 -3.34 -8.02
N GLY A 88 1.52 -2.99 -8.48
CA GLY A 88 1.89 -3.08 -9.89
C GLY A 88 3.22 -2.38 -10.23
N PRO A 89 3.63 -2.40 -11.51
CA PRO A 89 4.85 -1.74 -11.96
C PRO A 89 4.71 -0.23 -11.80
N ASN A 90 5.78 0.41 -11.30
CA ASN A 90 5.83 1.85 -11.01
C ASN A 90 4.67 2.41 -10.17
N THR A 91 3.99 1.56 -9.39
CA THR A 91 2.92 1.99 -8.47
C THR A 91 3.41 2.09 -7.03
N PHE A 92 2.50 2.49 -6.15
CA PHE A 92 2.73 2.52 -4.71
C PHE A 92 3.22 1.17 -4.18
N MET A 93 4.24 1.24 -3.32
CA MET A 93 4.86 0.11 -2.66
C MET A 93 4.87 0.36 -1.15
N LEU A 94 4.26 -0.56 -0.40
CA LEU A 94 4.31 -0.55 1.06
C LEU A 94 5.55 -1.30 1.54
N ARG A 95 6.31 -0.65 2.40
CA ARG A 95 7.46 -1.25 3.09
C ARG A 95 7.17 -1.34 4.58
N ARG A 96 7.51 -2.49 5.17
CA ARG A 96 7.26 -2.84 6.57
C ARG A 96 5.78 -2.78 6.96
N LEU A 97 5.48 -3.39 8.10
CA LEU A 97 4.19 -3.26 8.75
C LEU A 97 4.42 -2.94 10.23
N PRO A 98 3.55 -2.12 10.83
CA PRO A 98 3.57 -1.96 12.27
C PRO A 98 3.02 -3.24 12.93
N VAL A 99 3.59 -3.60 14.08
CA VAL A 99 3.18 -4.79 14.83
C VAL A 99 2.12 -4.41 15.86
N PRO A 100 0.91 -4.97 15.80
CA PRO A 100 -0.10 -4.76 16.84
C PRO A 100 0.27 -5.54 18.10
N MET A 101 0.40 -4.84 19.23
CA MET A 101 0.64 -5.46 20.54
C MET A 101 -0.67 -5.56 21.35
N PRO A 102 -1.01 -6.74 21.89
CA PRO A 102 -2.19 -6.90 22.74
C PRO A 102 -2.17 -5.96 23.95
N GLY A 103 -3.33 -5.40 24.30
CA GLY A 103 -3.48 -4.49 25.44
C GLY A 103 -2.95 -3.07 25.24
N GLN A 104 -2.40 -2.75 24.06
CA GLN A 104 -1.88 -1.42 23.74
C GLN A 104 -2.57 -0.82 22.51
N VAL A 105 -2.63 0.51 22.47
CA VAL A 105 -3.14 1.24 21.30
C VAL A 105 -1.96 1.66 20.43
N LEU A 106 -1.91 1.11 19.22
CA LEU A 106 -0.89 1.47 18.23
C LEU A 106 -1.35 2.67 17.38
N GLY A 107 -0.67 3.80 17.54
CA GLY A 107 -0.90 5.00 16.72
C GLY A 107 -0.18 4.93 15.38
N LEU A 108 -0.91 5.07 14.26
CA LEU A 108 -0.34 5.13 12.91
C LEU A 108 -0.52 6.52 12.31
N VAL A 109 0.55 7.33 12.32
CA VAL A 109 0.55 8.72 11.84
C VAL A 109 1.39 8.86 10.58
N GLY A 110 0.93 9.65 9.62
CA GLY A 110 1.66 9.95 8.39
C GLY A 110 0.80 10.69 7.37
N THR A 111 1.40 11.21 6.31
CA THR A 111 0.69 11.90 5.23
C THR A 111 -0.23 10.96 4.45
N ASN A 112 -1.18 11.52 3.70
CA ASN A 112 -2.03 10.72 2.81
C ASN A 112 -1.19 10.13 1.68
N GLY A 113 -1.55 8.92 1.23
CA GLY A 113 -0.81 8.22 0.18
C GLY A 113 0.45 7.45 0.64
N ILE A 114 0.82 7.50 1.93
CA ILE A 114 1.99 6.75 2.44
C ILE A 114 1.71 5.26 2.73
N GLY A 115 0.46 4.81 2.56
CA GLY A 115 0.09 3.39 2.71
C GLY A 115 -0.60 3.00 4.01
N LYS A 116 -1.03 3.96 4.85
CA LYS A 116 -1.74 3.67 6.12
C LYS A 116 -2.95 2.75 5.92
N SER A 117 -3.82 3.09 4.98
CA SER A 117 -5.01 2.28 4.68
C SER A 117 -4.65 0.91 4.09
N THR A 118 -3.54 0.79 3.35
CA THR A 118 -3.03 -0.49 2.84
C THR A 118 -2.52 -1.36 4.00
N ALA A 119 -1.74 -0.79 4.93
CA ALA A 119 -1.25 -1.50 6.11
C ALA A 119 -2.41 -2.04 6.97
N LEU A 120 -3.45 -1.21 7.21
CA LEU A 120 -4.64 -1.65 7.94
C LEU A 120 -5.40 -2.76 7.22
N LYS A 121 -5.55 -2.70 5.89
CA LYS A 121 -6.17 -3.78 5.11
C LYS A 121 -5.41 -5.10 5.22
N ILE A 122 -4.07 -5.03 5.24
CA ILE A 122 -3.20 -6.19 5.39
C ILE A 122 -3.32 -6.78 6.80
N LEU A 123 -3.18 -5.94 7.83
CA LEU A 123 -3.33 -6.38 9.22
C LEU A 123 -4.74 -6.93 9.49
N ALA A 124 -5.75 -6.49 8.75
CA ALA A 124 -7.09 -7.04 8.90
C ALA A 124 -7.36 -8.33 8.10
N GLY A 125 -6.36 -8.88 7.43
CA GLY A 125 -6.52 -10.06 6.57
C GLY A 125 -7.35 -9.81 5.28
N LYS A 126 -7.78 -8.56 5.02
CA LYS A 126 -8.56 -8.21 3.81
C LYS A 126 -7.69 -8.09 2.56
N LEU A 127 -6.39 -7.92 2.72
CA LEU A 127 -5.41 -7.83 1.64
C LEU A 127 -4.20 -8.70 1.99
N LYS A 128 -3.93 -9.73 1.18
CA LYS A 128 -2.73 -10.56 1.38
C LYS A 128 -1.46 -9.80 0.95
N PRO A 129 -0.39 -9.78 1.76
CA PRO A 129 0.92 -9.32 1.31
C PRO A 129 1.36 -10.07 0.07
N ASN A 130 1.97 -9.38 -0.89
CA ASN A 130 2.49 -10.03 -2.10
C ASN A 130 4.02 -9.92 -2.22
N LEU A 131 4.68 -9.37 -1.21
CA LEU A 131 6.13 -9.26 -1.12
C LEU A 131 6.77 -8.57 -2.34
N GLY A 132 6.01 -7.69 -3.01
CA GLY A 132 6.44 -7.02 -4.24
C GLY A 132 6.17 -7.80 -5.53
N ARG A 133 5.78 -9.07 -5.44
CA ARG A 133 5.39 -9.92 -6.58
C ARG A 133 3.91 -9.70 -6.92
N PHE A 134 3.65 -8.73 -7.80
CA PHE A 134 2.28 -8.40 -8.23
C PHE A 134 1.76 -9.21 -9.42
N THR A 135 2.65 -9.82 -10.21
CA THR A 135 2.28 -10.69 -11.34
C THR A 135 1.99 -12.12 -10.90
N ASP A 136 2.76 -12.62 -9.95
CA ASP A 136 2.63 -13.96 -9.39
C ASP A 136 2.73 -13.87 -7.85
N PRO A 137 1.62 -13.53 -7.17
CA PRO A 137 1.63 -13.32 -5.73
C PRO A 137 1.89 -14.62 -4.96
N PRO A 138 2.80 -14.60 -3.96
CA PRO A 138 3.12 -15.78 -3.15
C PRO A 138 1.89 -16.31 -2.40
N ASP A 139 1.93 -17.58 -2.01
CA ASP A 139 0.95 -18.16 -1.12
C ASP A 139 1.16 -17.73 0.35
N TRP A 140 0.29 -18.18 1.26
CA TRP A 140 0.45 -17.82 2.67
C TRP A 140 1.68 -18.47 3.32
N GLN A 141 2.11 -19.65 2.86
CA GLN A 141 3.29 -20.31 3.42
C GLN A 141 4.54 -19.47 3.16
N GLU A 142 4.74 -19.01 1.92
CA GLU A 142 5.81 -18.10 1.54
C GLU A 142 5.75 -16.77 2.32
N VAL A 143 4.55 -16.21 2.52
CA VAL A 143 4.37 -14.99 3.32
C VAL A 143 4.79 -15.21 4.78
N LEU A 144 4.38 -16.32 5.41
CA LEU A 144 4.77 -16.65 6.78
C LEU A 144 6.28 -16.89 6.90
N THR A 145 6.89 -17.57 5.92
CA THR A 145 8.34 -17.75 5.85
C THR A 145 9.07 -16.41 5.72
N HIS A 146 8.54 -15.45 4.96
CA HIS A 146 9.13 -14.12 4.85
C HIS A 146 9.15 -13.37 6.18
N PHE A 147 8.11 -13.52 7.01
CA PHE A 147 8.02 -12.90 8.33
C PHE A 147 8.62 -13.76 9.45
N GLN A 148 9.31 -14.86 9.13
CA GLN A 148 9.78 -15.84 10.11
C GLN A 148 10.65 -15.21 11.21
N GLY A 149 10.35 -15.52 12.47
CA GLY A 149 11.06 -14.98 13.63
C GLY A 149 10.66 -13.56 14.01
N SER A 150 9.59 -13.01 13.41
CA SER A 150 8.96 -11.75 13.82
C SER A 150 7.60 -11.98 14.46
N GLU A 151 7.15 -11.03 15.28
CA GLU A 151 5.80 -11.01 15.87
C GLU A 151 4.68 -11.06 14.80
N LEU A 152 4.95 -10.55 13.59
CA LEU A 152 4.00 -10.59 12.49
C LEU A 152 3.74 -12.00 11.97
N GLN A 153 4.71 -12.93 12.10
CA GLN A 153 4.50 -14.33 11.74
C GLN A 153 3.35 -14.91 12.57
N ASN A 154 3.45 -14.81 13.90
CA ASN A 154 2.42 -15.28 14.82
C ASN A 154 1.08 -14.62 14.52
N TYR A 155 1.09 -13.29 14.32
CA TYR A 155 -0.11 -12.53 13.98
C TYR A 155 -0.81 -13.04 12.72
N PHE A 156 -0.07 -13.27 11.63
CA PHE A 156 -0.62 -13.78 10.38
C PHE A 156 -1.10 -15.23 10.48
N THR A 157 -0.43 -16.06 11.28
CA THR A 157 -0.90 -17.42 11.56
C THR A 157 -2.29 -17.40 12.19
N HIS A 158 -2.52 -16.58 13.22
CA HIS A 158 -3.83 -16.48 13.89
C HIS A 158 -4.91 -15.89 12.96
N ILE A 159 -4.54 -15.01 12.03
CA ILE A 159 -5.48 -14.53 11.00
C ILE A 159 -5.85 -15.64 10.02
N GLN A 160 -4.87 -16.45 9.59
CA GLN A 160 -5.07 -17.52 8.63
C GLN A 160 -5.89 -18.67 9.22
N GLU A 161 -5.66 -19.01 10.49
CA GLU A 161 -6.40 -20.04 11.23
C GLU A 161 -7.81 -19.58 11.62
N GLY A 162 -8.08 -18.27 11.58
CA GLY A 162 -9.38 -17.68 11.90
C GLY A 162 -9.58 -17.35 13.38
N ASP A 163 -8.59 -17.64 14.21
CA ASP A 163 -8.58 -17.35 15.65
C ASP A 163 -8.60 -15.84 15.94
N LEU A 164 -8.07 -15.03 15.01
CA LEU A 164 -8.06 -13.57 15.12
C LEU A 164 -8.84 -12.90 13.99
N LYS A 165 -10.05 -12.41 14.33
CA LYS A 165 -10.86 -11.56 13.44
C LYS A 165 -10.64 -10.09 13.75
N ALA A 166 -9.93 -9.40 12.86
CA ALA A 166 -9.75 -7.96 12.92
C ALA A 166 -10.95 -7.21 12.32
N VAL A 167 -11.41 -6.17 13.02
CA VAL A 167 -12.51 -5.30 12.57
C VAL A 167 -11.93 -3.94 12.18
N ILE A 168 -12.23 -3.50 10.95
CA ILE A 168 -11.85 -2.16 10.46
C ILE A 168 -13.10 -1.29 10.40
N LYS A 169 -13.02 -0.09 11.00
CA LYS A 169 -13.97 0.98 10.74
C LYS A 169 -13.74 1.52 9.32
N PRO A 170 -14.74 1.53 8.42
CA PRO A 170 -14.61 2.10 7.09
C PRO A 170 -14.09 3.54 7.14
N GLN A 171 -13.19 3.88 6.21
CA GLN A 171 -12.62 5.22 6.12
C GLN A 171 -13.66 6.25 5.64
N TYR A 172 -14.52 5.86 4.68
CA TYR A 172 -15.58 6.69 4.14
C TYR A 172 -16.88 6.42 4.91
N VAL A 173 -17.23 7.29 5.85
CA VAL A 173 -18.46 7.16 6.65
C VAL A 173 -19.70 7.48 5.85
N ASP A 174 -19.57 8.29 4.80
CA ASP A 174 -20.66 8.69 3.90
C ASP A 174 -21.19 7.53 3.07
N ASP A 175 -20.41 6.45 2.91
CA ASP A 175 -20.82 5.24 2.21
C ASP A 175 -21.61 4.27 3.11
N ILE A 176 -21.63 4.48 4.43
CA ILE A 176 -22.32 3.58 5.37
C ILE A 176 -23.82 3.44 5.08
N PRO A 177 -24.58 4.53 4.79
CA PRO A 177 -26.01 4.43 4.49
C PRO A 177 -26.32 3.56 3.25
N ASN A 178 -25.38 3.45 2.31
CA ASN A 178 -25.55 2.61 1.12
C ASN A 178 -25.40 1.12 1.42
N HIS A 179 -24.78 0.77 2.56
CA HIS A 179 -24.44 -0.61 2.93
C HIS A 179 -25.22 -1.14 4.13
N VAL A 180 -26.01 -0.29 4.79
CA VAL A 180 -26.69 -0.62 6.04
C VAL A 180 -28.12 -0.09 5.99
N GLN A 181 -29.09 -0.96 6.33
CA GLN A 181 -30.51 -0.59 6.39
C GLN A 181 -31.07 -0.77 7.80
N GLY A 182 -32.05 0.07 8.15
CA GLY A 182 -32.75 0.03 9.44
C GLY A 182 -32.28 1.11 10.42
N ASN A 183 -32.83 1.05 11.63
CA ASN A 183 -32.52 2.02 12.68
C ASN A 183 -31.18 1.70 13.36
N VAL A 184 -30.53 2.71 13.93
CA VAL A 184 -29.22 2.56 14.62
C VAL A 184 -29.22 1.41 15.62
N GLY A 185 -30.29 1.26 16.40
CA GLY A 185 -30.43 0.16 17.37
C GLY A 185 -30.34 -1.23 16.72
N GLN A 186 -31.06 -1.43 15.60
CA GLN A 186 -31.10 -2.70 14.86
C GLN A 186 -29.76 -3.02 14.21
N VAL A 187 -29.09 -2.01 13.65
CA VAL A 187 -27.76 -2.15 13.07
C VAL A 187 -26.74 -2.57 14.13
N LEU A 188 -26.81 -1.96 15.31
CA LEU A 188 -25.94 -2.33 16.43
C LEU A 188 -26.23 -3.74 16.94
N ASP A 189 -27.50 -4.15 17.01
CA ASP A 189 -27.88 -5.52 17.38
C ASP A 189 -27.35 -6.55 16.39
N GLN A 190 -27.47 -6.29 15.09
CA GLN A 190 -26.95 -7.17 14.03
C GLN A 190 -25.42 -7.33 14.08
N LYS A 191 -24.69 -6.38 14.68
CA LYS A 191 -23.23 -6.38 14.77
C LYS A 191 -22.70 -6.65 16.17
N ASN A 192 -23.56 -7.04 17.11
CA ASN A 192 -23.20 -7.30 18.50
C ASN A 192 -22.59 -8.71 18.69
N GLU A 193 -21.52 -9.04 17.95
CA GLU A 193 -20.91 -10.38 17.96
C GLU A 193 -20.28 -10.78 19.32
N ARG A 194 -20.06 -9.82 20.23
CA ARG A 194 -19.40 -10.03 21.54
C ARG A 194 -20.29 -9.75 22.74
N ASP A 195 -21.58 -9.52 22.54
CA ASP A 195 -22.53 -9.16 23.61
C ASP A 195 -22.07 -7.96 24.48
N MET A 196 -21.45 -6.97 23.84
CA MET A 196 -20.91 -5.77 24.49
C MET A 196 -21.74 -4.50 24.26
N LYS A 197 -22.82 -4.56 23.46
CA LYS A 197 -23.65 -3.41 23.10
C LYS A 197 -24.09 -2.59 24.31
N GLU A 198 -24.73 -3.21 25.30
CA GLU A 198 -25.28 -2.49 26.46
C GLU A 198 -24.19 -1.78 27.27
N LYS A 199 -23.10 -2.49 27.57
CA LYS A 199 -21.95 -1.94 28.31
C LYS A 199 -21.33 -0.74 27.56
N LEU A 200 -21.17 -0.85 26.24
CA LEU A 200 -20.62 0.23 25.41
C LEU A 200 -21.57 1.43 25.32
N CYS A 201 -22.88 1.20 25.17
CA CYS A 201 -23.87 2.29 25.15
C CYS A 201 -23.84 3.10 26.45
N VAL A 202 -23.77 2.44 27.60
CA VAL A 202 -23.65 3.12 28.90
C VAL A 202 -22.35 3.92 28.99
N LEU A 203 -21.21 3.34 28.58
CA LEU A 203 -19.91 4.03 28.55
C LEU A 203 -19.94 5.30 27.68
N ILE A 204 -20.49 5.21 26.46
CA ILE A 204 -20.56 6.34 25.52
C ILE A 204 -21.48 7.43 26.06
N LEU A 205 -22.64 7.08 26.63
CA LEU A 205 -23.56 8.05 27.23
C LEU A 205 -22.91 8.79 28.41
N ASN A 206 -22.06 8.12 29.19
CA ASN A 206 -21.32 8.77 30.27
C ASN A 206 -20.23 9.71 29.75
N LEU A 207 -19.64 9.44 28.58
CA LEU A 207 -18.66 10.32 27.94
C LEU A 207 -19.29 11.60 27.36
N ILE A 208 -20.55 11.54 26.93
CA ILE A 208 -21.27 12.69 26.34
C ILE A 208 -21.90 13.60 27.42
N LYS A 209 -22.05 13.10 28.65
CA LYS A 209 -22.59 13.86 29.80
C LYS A 209 -21.54 14.73 30.52
N LEU A 210 -20.33 14.85 29.95
CA LEU A 210 -19.29 15.80 30.36
C LEU A 210 -19.36 17.04 29.47
#